data_AF-A0AB36HQE9-F1
#
_entry.id   AF-A0AB36HQE9-F1
#
_cell.length_a   1.000
_cell.length_b   1.000
_cell.length_c   1.000
_cell.angle_alpha   90.00
_cell.angle_beta   90.00
_cell.angle_gamma   90.00
#
_symmetry.space_group_name_H-M   'P 1'
#
loop_
_entity.id
_entity.type
_entity.pdbx_description
1 polymer ?
#
loop_
_entity_poly.entity_id
_entity_poly.type
_entity_poly.pdbx_seq_one_letter_code
_entity_poly.pdbx_strand_id
1 'polypeptide(L)'
;MFSNMAVSLLTHEQIKTTLPKAKDLRPYVEKLITLGKRGDLHARRQAISILRDEKVVAKLFGEIADRYKERSGGYTRVLKAGFRYGDAAPVAVIELVDRNPEAKGAEDRARLEAEGEGEEASAE
;
A
#
# COMPACT_ATOMS: atom_id res chain seq x y z
N MET A 1 3.47 4.04 13.80
CA MET A 1 3.05 2.69 13.34
C MET A 1 2.20 2.74 12.07
N PHE A 2 1.06 3.45 12.06
CA PHE A 2 0.15 3.46 10.89
C PHE A 2 0.74 4.06 9.61
N SER A 3 1.66 5.03 9.71
CA SER A 3 2.38 5.57 8.55
C SER A 3 3.08 4.45 7.76
N ASN A 4 3.92 3.63 8.39
CA ASN A 4 4.59 2.52 7.74
C ASN A 4 3.61 1.50 7.13
N MET A 5 2.52 1.18 7.84
CA MET A 5 1.49 0.28 7.29
C MET A 5 0.77 0.88 6.07
N ALA A 6 0.54 2.19 6.05
CA ALA A 6 -0.05 2.88 4.91
C ALA A 6 0.93 2.91 3.72
N VAL A 7 2.22 3.17 3.96
CA VAL A 7 3.27 3.05 2.96
C VAL A 7 3.23 1.65 2.35
N SER A 8 3.32 0.58 3.15
CA SER A 8 3.27 -0.80 2.64
C SER A 8 1.98 -1.11 1.88
N LEU A 9 0.82 -0.60 2.34
CA LEU A 9 -0.45 -0.81 1.64
C LEU A 9 -0.48 -0.05 0.30
N LEU A 10 0.03 1.16 0.21
CA LEU A 10 0.04 1.93 -1.04
C LEU A 10 1.08 1.39 -2.04
N THR A 11 2.21 0.86 -1.55
CA THR A 11 3.23 0.20 -2.37
C THR A 11 2.69 -1.10 -2.98
N HIS A 12 2.28 -2.05 -2.13
CA HIS A 12 1.92 -3.41 -2.56
C HIS A 12 0.44 -3.61 -2.86
N GLU A 13 -0.40 -2.61 -2.59
CA GLU A 13 -1.87 -2.59 -2.76
C GLU A 13 -2.66 -3.65 -1.98
N GLN A 14 -1.97 -4.54 -1.27
CA GLN A 14 -2.52 -5.55 -0.38
C GLN A 14 -1.49 -5.91 0.71
N ILE A 15 -1.91 -5.91 1.97
CA ILE A 15 -1.10 -6.41 3.10
C ILE A 15 -1.93 -7.32 4.02
N LYS A 16 -1.25 -8.23 4.71
CA LYS A 16 -1.84 -9.09 5.74
C LYS A 16 -1.41 -8.60 7.12
N THR A 17 -2.37 -8.35 8.00
CA THR A 17 -2.13 -7.87 9.36
C THR A 17 -3.18 -8.41 10.34
N THR A 18 -3.18 -7.96 11.59
CA THR A 18 -4.24 -8.35 12.55
C THR A 18 -5.53 -7.59 12.26
N LEU A 19 -6.68 -8.21 12.55
CA LEU A 19 -7.99 -7.64 12.27
C LEU A 19 -8.22 -6.26 12.91
N PRO A 20 -7.84 -6.00 14.18
CA PRO A 20 -7.95 -4.66 14.76
C PRO A 20 -7.12 -3.63 13.99
N LYS A 21 -5.85 -3.94 13.71
CA LYS A 21 -4.95 -3.06 12.95
C LYS A 21 -5.47 -2.75 11.55
N ALA A 22 -6.05 -3.74 10.87
CA ALA A 22 -6.66 -3.55 9.56
C ALA A 22 -7.87 -2.60 9.63
N LYS A 23 -8.73 -2.74 10.64
CA LYS A 23 -9.88 -1.84 10.83
C LYS A 23 -9.44 -0.41 11.13
N ASP A 24 -8.44 -0.23 11.99
CA ASP A 24 -7.93 1.08 12.36
C ASP A 24 -7.16 1.76 11.22
N LEU A 25 -6.55 0.99 10.31
CA LEU A 25 -5.85 1.51 9.15
C LEU A 25 -6.80 2.13 8.11
N ARG A 26 -8.06 1.68 8.03
CA ARG A 26 -9.05 2.17 7.03
C ARG A 26 -9.21 3.69 7.04
N PRO A 27 -9.65 4.34 8.15
CA PRO A 27 -9.85 5.79 8.15
C PRO A 27 -8.56 6.57 7.90
N TYR A 28 -7.41 5.99 8.22
CA TYR A 28 -6.11 6.60 7.98
C TYR A 28 -5.79 6.65 6.48
N VAL A 29 -5.92 5.53 5.78
CA VAL A 29 -5.63 5.42 4.34
C VAL A 29 -6.70 6.12 3.49
N GLU A 30 -7.98 6.07 3.90
CA GLU A 30 -9.03 6.77 3.16
C GLU A 30 -8.81 8.29 3.11
N LYS A 31 -8.30 8.88 4.20
CA LYS A 31 -7.93 10.30 4.23
C LYS A 31 -6.74 10.61 3.31
N LEU A 32 -5.75 9.73 3.25
CA LEU A 32 -4.61 9.89 2.35
C LEU A 32 -5.01 9.83 0.87
N ILE A 33 -5.87 8.87 0.49
CA ILE A 33 -6.40 8.80 -0.89
C ILE A 33 -7.23 10.03 -1.22
N THR A 34 -8.01 10.53 -0.26
CA THR A 34 -8.76 11.79 -0.43
C THR A 34 -7.82 12.99 -0.64
N LEU A 35 -6.69 13.06 0.06
CA LEU A 35 -5.65 14.08 -0.20
C LEU A 35 -5.03 13.92 -1.59
N GLY A 36 -4.74 12.69 -2.01
CA GLY A 36 -4.24 12.38 -3.35
C GLY A 36 -5.18 12.89 -4.45
N LYS A 37 -6.49 12.64 -4.31
CA LYS A 37 -7.52 13.13 -5.22
C LYS A 37 -7.63 14.66 -5.27
N ARG A 38 -7.33 15.36 -4.16
CA ARG A 38 -7.37 16.83 -4.12
C ARG A 38 -6.27 17.44 -5.00
N GLY A 39 -5.12 16.77 -5.12
CA GLY A 39 -4.08 17.11 -6.12
C GLY A 39 -3.28 18.39 -5.87
N ASP A 40 -3.66 19.24 -4.91
CA ASP A 40 -2.96 20.52 -4.67
C ASP A 40 -1.60 20.37 -3.97
N LEU A 41 -0.76 21.40 -4.09
CA LEU A 41 0.58 21.42 -3.47
C LEU A 41 0.52 21.26 -1.95
N HIS A 42 -0.52 21.80 -1.31
CA HIS A 42 -0.71 21.71 0.13
C HIS A 42 -1.00 20.27 0.58
N ALA A 43 -1.86 19.55 -0.14
CA ALA A 43 -2.18 18.14 0.04
C ALA A 43 -0.92 17.30 -0.14
N ARG A 44 -0.12 17.59 -1.17
CA ARG A 44 1.14 16.88 -1.39
C ARG A 44 2.11 17.05 -0.23
N ARG A 45 2.26 18.28 0.29
CA ARG A 45 3.08 18.55 1.50
C ARG A 45 2.54 17.84 2.75
N GLN A 46 1.22 17.80 2.93
CA GLN A 46 0.56 17.06 4.02
C GLN A 46 0.81 15.54 3.90
N ALA A 47 0.72 14.97 2.70
CA ALA A 47 0.98 13.55 2.49
C ALA A 47 2.45 13.19 2.74
N ILE A 48 3.40 14.02 2.29
CA ILE A 48 4.84 13.83 2.51
C ILE A 48 5.18 13.86 4.00
N SER A 49 4.62 14.79 4.78
CA SER A 49 4.91 14.86 6.22
C SER A 49 4.45 13.62 6.98
N ILE A 50 3.39 12.96 6.49
CA ILE A 50 2.82 11.75 7.08
C ILE A 50 3.55 10.49 6.62
N LEU A 51 3.73 10.31 5.30
CA LEU A 51 4.26 9.08 4.70
C LEU A 51 5.79 9.03 4.69
N ARG A 52 6.45 10.20 4.60
CA ARG A 52 7.91 10.34 4.53
C ARG A 52 8.59 9.53 3.41
N ASP A 53 7.81 9.15 2.40
CA ASP A 53 8.26 8.41 1.23
C ASP A 53 7.75 9.12 -0.04
N GLU A 54 8.67 9.67 -0.81
CA GLU A 54 8.36 10.44 -2.01
C GLU A 54 7.82 9.58 -3.15
N LYS A 55 8.28 8.32 -3.27
CA LYS A 55 7.83 7.39 -4.33
C LYS A 55 6.38 7.02 -4.10
N VAL A 56 6.03 6.69 -2.86
CA VAL A 56 4.64 6.36 -2.50
C VAL A 56 3.74 7.57 -2.62
N VAL A 57 4.20 8.77 -2.26
CA VAL A 57 3.44 10.01 -2.50
C VAL A 57 3.23 10.25 -3.99
N ALA A 58 4.25 10.04 -4.84
CA ALA A 58 4.10 10.19 -6.28
C ALA A 58 3.03 9.21 -6.82
N LYS A 59 3.06 7.95 -6.39
CA LYS A 59 2.03 6.95 -6.73
C LYS A 59 0.63 7.34 -6.24
N LEU A 60 0.55 7.88 -5.01
CA LEU A 60 -0.71 8.32 -4.40
C LEU A 60 -1.39 9.44 -5.19
N PHE A 61 -0.61 10.41 -5.69
CA PHE A 61 -1.10 11.58 -6.44
C PHE A 61 -1.21 11.35 -7.96
N GLY A 62 -0.65 10.25 -8.48
CA GLY A 62 -0.81 9.81 -9.87
C GLY A 62 -1.79 8.65 -9.96
N GLU A 63 -1.25 7.45 -10.15
CA GLU A 63 -2.01 6.23 -10.43
C GLU A 63 -3.22 6.01 -9.49
N ILE A 64 -3.03 6.15 -8.17
CA ILE A 64 -4.10 5.90 -7.20
C ILE A 64 -5.17 7.00 -7.23
N ALA A 65 -4.77 8.27 -7.40
CA ALA A 65 -5.70 9.40 -7.47
C ALA A 65 -6.58 9.30 -8.72
N ASP A 66 -5.97 9.01 -9.88
CA ASP A 66 -6.68 8.84 -11.15
C ASP A 66 -7.66 7.66 -11.08
N ARG A 67 -7.21 6.52 -10.52
CA ARG A 67 -8.02 5.32 -10.37
C ARG A 67 -9.28 5.56 -9.53
N TYR A 68 -9.18 6.37 -8.47
CA TYR A 68 -10.28 6.63 -7.54
C TYR A 68 -11.00 7.96 -7.76
N LYS A 69 -10.77 8.65 -8.88
CA LYS A 69 -11.33 9.99 -9.15
C LYS A 69 -12.86 10.06 -8.98
N GLU A 70 -13.58 9.10 -9.55
CA GLU A 70 -15.05 9.01 -9.52
C GLU A 70 -15.61 8.44 -8.21
N ARG A 71 -14.79 7.75 -7.40
CA ARG A 71 -15.24 7.04 -6.20
C ARG A 71 -15.32 7.97 -4.98
N SER A 72 -16.51 8.11 -4.39
CA SER A 72 -16.74 8.91 -3.18
C SER A 72 -16.56 8.12 -1.88
N GLY A 73 -15.33 7.66 -1.62
CA GLY A 73 -14.97 6.93 -0.39
C GLY A 73 -15.02 5.40 -0.50
N GLY A 74 -14.65 4.71 0.59
CA GLY A 74 -14.59 3.25 0.60
C GLY A 74 -13.53 2.68 -0.33
N TYR A 75 -12.31 3.20 -0.26
CA TYR A 75 -11.19 2.82 -1.14
C TYR A 75 -10.50 1.52 -0.71
N THR A 76 -10.74 1.07 0.52
CA THR A 76 -10.12 -0.13 1.11
C THR A 76 -11.15 -1.19 1.46
N ARG A 77 -10.76 -2.46 1.34
CA ARG A 77 -11.52 -3.63 1.76
C ARG A 77 -10.74 -4.41 2.80
N VAL A 78 -11.44 -4.90 3.83
CA VAL A 78 -10.87 -5.77 4.87
C VAL A 78 -11.54 -7.14 4.80
N LEU A 79 -10.74 -8.17 4.55
CA LEU A 79 -11.16 -9.57 4.47
C LEU A 79 -10.59 -10.34 5.65
N LYS A 80 -11.44 -11.05 6.42
CA LYS A 80 -10.97 -11.89 7.53
C LYS A 80 -10.18 -13.07 6.96
N ALA A 81 -9.05 -13.40 7.60
CA ALA A 81 -8.10 -14.41 7.12
C ALA A 81 -7.78 -15.47 8.19
N GLY A 82 -8.74 -15.78 9.07
CA GLY A 82 -8.59 -16.75 10.16
C GLY A 82 -7.80 -16.21 11.35
N PHE A 83 -7.06 -17.10 12.02
CA PHE A 83 -6.25 -16.80 13.19
C PHE A 83 -4.78 -17.11 12.91
N ARG A 84 -3.88 -16.32 13.50
CA ARG A 84 -2.44 -16.53 13.39
C ARG A 84 -2.01 -17.71 14.26
N TYR A 85 -1.09 -18.50 13.74
CA TYR A 85 -0.47 -19.60 14.46
C TYR A 85 0.41 -19.08 15.61
N GLY A 86 0.34 -19.71 16.78
CA GLY A 86 1.12 -19.37 17.97
C GLY A 86 0.40 -18.51 18.98
N ASP A 87 -0.23 -17.40 18.55
CA ASP A 87 -0.91 -16.46 19.46
C ASP A 87 -2.42 -16.36 19.27
N ALA A 88 -2.99 -17.15 18.34
CA ALA A 88 -4.40 -17.16 17.98
C ALA A 88 -4.97 -15.76 17.69
N ALA A 89 -4.15 -14.79 17.28
CA ALA A 89 -4.62 -13.45 16.97
C ALA A 89 -5.46 -13.45 15.69
N PRO A 90 -6.64 -12.81 15.65
CA PRO A 90 -7.45 -12.73 14.43
C PRO A 90 -6.70 -11.92 13.38
N VAL A 91 -6.52 -12.49 12.19
CA VAL A 91 -5.84 -11.86 11.07
C VAL A 91 -6.81 -11.45 9.98
N ALA A 92 -6.42 -10.44 9.22
CA ALA A 92 -7.16 -9.93 8.09
C ALA A 92 -6.20 -9.49 6.98
N VAL A 93 -6.68 -9.60 5.75
CA VAL A 93 -6.07 -8.97 4.58
C VAL A 93 -6.76 -7.63 4.38
N ILE A 94 -5.99 -6.55 4.31
CA ILE A 94 -6.48 -5.24 3.87
C ILE A 94 -5.91 -4.93 2.50
N GLU A 95 -6.77 -4.49 1.59
CA GLU A 95 -6.43 -4.24 0.19
C GLU A 95 -7.16 -3.03 -0.36
N LEU A 96 -6.62 -2.44 -1.43
CA LEU A 96 -7.32 -1.45 -2.24
C LEU A 96 -8.44 -2.15 -3.05
N VAL A 97 -9.60 -1.50 -3.21
CA VAL A 97 -10.77 -2.12 -3.86
C VAL A 97 -10.51 -2.47 -5.31
N ASP A 98 -9.91 -1.55 -6.06
CA ASP A 98 -9.58 -1.70 -7.48
C ASP A 98 -8.07 -1.92 -7.63
N ARG A 99 -7.48 -2.83 -6.84
CA ARG A 99 -6.02 -3.04 -6.81
C ARG A 99 -5.45 -3.61 -8.11
N ASN A 100 -4.20 -3.26 -8.42
CA ASN A 100 -3.37 -3.98 -9.38
C ASN A 100 -2.85 -5.28 -8.71
N PRO A 101 -3.21 -6.48 -9.20
CA PRO A 101 -2.74 -7.74 -8.64
C PRO A 101 -1.22 -7.91 -8.67
N GLU A 102 -0.55 -7.31 -9.66
CA GLU A 102 0.89 -7.45 -9.89
C GLU A 102 1.72 -6.62 -8.90
N ALA A 103 1.14 -5.56 -8.31
CA ALA A 103 1.85 -4.69 -7.37
C ALA A 103 2.38 -5.44 -6.13
N LYS A 104 1.74 -6.55 -5.76
CA LYS A 104 2.19 -7.37 -4.63
C LYS A 104 3.44 -8.17 -5.02
N GLY A 105 4.52 -7.94 -4.29
CA GLY A 105 5.81 -8.62 -4.51
C GLY A 105 6.52 -8.19 -5.79
N ALA A 106 6.10 -7.11 -6.45
CA ALA A 106 6.79 -6.59 -7.63
C ALA A 106 8.24 -6.19 -7.32
N GLU A 107 8.47 -5.52 -6.18
CA GLU A 107 9.81 -5.12 -5.74
C GLU A 107 10.70 -6.34 -5.43
N ASP A 108 10.14 -7.39 -4.82
CA ASP A 108 10.89 -8.62 -4.54
C ASP A 108 11.23 -9.39 -5.82
N ARG A 109 10.32 -9.45 -6.81
CA ARG A 109 10.59 -10.05 -8.12
C ARG A 109 11.69 -9.29 -8.86
N ALA A 110 11.59 -7.97 -8.93
CA ALA A 110 12.59 -7.14 -9.58
C ALA A 110 13.98 -7.26 -8.91
N ARG A 111 14.03 -7.43 -7.58
CA ARG A 111 15.28 -7.69 -6.87
C ARG A 111 15.88 -9.03 -7.26
N LEU A 112 15.07 -10.10 -7.28
CA LEU A 112 15.53 -11.44 -7.65
C LEU A 112 16.02 -11.52 -9.10
N GLU A 113 15.35 -10.82 -10.01
CA GLU A 113 15.76 -10.72 -11.42
C GLU A 113 17.13 -10.01 -11.53
N ALA A 114 17.31 -8.89 -10.83
CA ALA A 114 18.59 -8.16 -10.82
C ALA A 114 19.74 -8.96 -10.16
N GLU A 115 19.43 -9.76 -9.13
CA GLU A 115 20.40 -10.65 -8.50
C GLU A 115 20.81 -11.80 -9.45
N GLY A 116 19.84 -12.38 -10.17
CA GLY A 116 20.10 -13.43 -11.17
C GLY A 116 20.93 -12.95 -12.37
N GLU A 117 20.61 -11.77 -12.91
CA GLU A 117 21.40 -11.14 -13.98
C GLU A 117 22.84 -10.82 -13.53
N GLY A 118 23.02 -10.43 -12.25
CA GLY A 118 24.34 -10.17 -11.66
C GLY A 118 25.19 -11.42 -11.47
N GLU A 119 24.57 -12.56 -11.13
CA GLU A 119 25.26 -13.86 -11.06
C GLU A 119 25.66 -14.35 -12.46
N GLU A 120 24.77 -14.27 -13.45
CA GLU A 120 25.05 -14.67 -14.84
C GLU A 120 26.18 -13.83 -15.47
N ALA A 121 26.20 -12.51 -15.24
CA ALA A 121 27.26 -11.62 -15.74
C ALA A 121 28.61 -11.79 -15.03
N SER A 122 28.65 -12.46 -13.86
CA SER A 122 29.88 -12.76 -13.12
C SER A 122 30.47 -14.13 -13.42
N ALA A 123 29.69 -14.99 -14.09
CA ALA A 123 30.05 -16.35 -14.48
C ALA A 123 30.59 -16.46 -15.93
N GLU A 124 30.48 -15.38 -16.72
CA GLU A 124 31.11 -15.20 -18.04
C GLU A 124 32.45 -14.44 -17.92
#